data_AF-C0C162-F1
#
_entry.id   AF-C0C162-F1
#
_cell.length_a   1.000
_cell.length_b   1.000
_cell.length_c   1.000
_cell.angle_alpha   90.00
_cell.angle_beta   90.00
_cell.angle_gamma   90.00
#
_symmetry.space_group_name_H-M   'P 1'
#
loop_
_entity.id
_entity.type
_entity.pdbx_description
1 polymer ?
#
loop_
_entity_poly.entity_id
_entity_poly.type
_entity_poly.pdbx_seq_one_letter_code
_entity_poly.pdbx_strand_id
1 'polypeptide(L)'
;MIDLLKSERIDTALLCELAVHPDFVKLLADIQIYVEGIAATQIQNLNAWVDVARAEIMEKYQPGEHDKTAGVLQAAHVREGDYFSSRVHHDIDAIMGDIREAHRGRSDSAPENTIVDELKRDLEEVASFKGSRAEQLLMVFCKQTKLRYNKLTEEEKQWLTRIVQKSELAKSYVPQRGKRK
;
A
#
# COMPACT_ATOMS: atom_id res chain seq x y z
N MET A 1 7.09 0.96 30.84
CA MET A 1 6.64 -0.02 29.82
C MET A 1 5.32 -0.67 30.19
N ILE A 2 5.19 -1.32 31.36
CA ILE A 2 3.95 -1.98 31.78
C ILE A 2 2.74 -1.03 31.78
N ASP A 3 2.89 0.18 32.33
CA ASP A 3 1.79 1.15 32.37
C ASP A 3 1.37 1.64 30.98
N LEU A 4 2.33 1.75 30.06
CA LEU A 4 2.07 2.11 28.66
C LEU A 4 1.27 1.02 27.95
N LEU A 5 1.64 -0.26 28.14
CA LEU A 5 0.91 -1.41 27.61
C LEU A 5 -0.51 -1.51 28.19
N LYS A 6 -0.69 -1.18 29.46
CA LYS A 6 -2.01 -1.15 30.12
C LYS A 6 -2.87 0.05 29.76
N SER A 7 -2.27 1.11 29.21
CA SER A 7 -2.98 2.37 28.96
C SER A 7 -3.91 2.35 27.74
N GLU A 8 -3.95 1.24 26.99
CA GLU A 8 -4.68 1.11 25.71
C GLU A 8 -4.30 2.16 24.64
N ARG A 9 -3.24 2.93 24.88
CA ARG A 9 -2.74 3.97 23.94
C ARG A 9 -1.91 3.38 22.79
N ILE A 10 -1.58 2.10 22.85
CA ILE A 10 -0.77 1.40 21.85
C ILE A 10 -1.52 0.14 21.44
N ASP A 11 -1.50 -0.14 20.14
CA ASP A 11 -1.90 -1.44 19.62
C ASP A 11 -0.89 -2.50 20.09
N THR A 12 -1.26 -3.20 21.17
CA THR A 12 -0.41 -4.24 21.76
C THR A 12 -0.29 -5.47 20.87
N ALA A 13 -1.26 -5.74 20.00
CA ALA A 13 -1.18 -6.85 19.05
C ALA A 13 -0.13 -6.54 17.98
N LEU A 14 -0.22 -5.36 17.36
CA LEU A 14 0.76 -4.93 16.35
C LEU A 14 2.18 -4.81 16.92
N LEU A 15 2.31 -4.30 18.15
CA LEU A 15 3.60 -4.25 18.84
C LEU A 15 4.20 -5.65 19.05
N CYS A 16 3.37 -6.63 19.43
CA CYS A 16 3.80 -8.02 19.58
C CYS A 16 4.18 -8.63 18.23
N GLU A 17 3.40 -8.41 17.16
CA GLU A 17 3.72 -8.87 15.81
C GLU A 17 5.07 -8.34 15.33
N LEU A 18 5.37 -7.07 15.58
CA LEU A 18 6.69 -6.49 15.33
C LEU A 18 7.78 -7.18 16.15
N ALA A 19 7.57 -7.35 17.45
CA ALA A 19 8.57 -7.88 18.38
C ALA A 19 8.89 -9.37 18.16
N VAL A 20 7.95 -10.15 17.63
CA VAL A 20 8.15 -11.59 17.33
C VAL A 20 8.62 -11.86 15.90
N HIS A 21 8.75 -10.81 15.07
CA HIS A 21 9.23 -10.98 13.70
C HIS A 21 10.65 -11.58 13.69
N PRO A 22 10.97 -12.55 12.81
CA PRO A 22 12.29 -13.19 12.77
C PRO A 22 13.46 -12.20 12.67
N ASP A 23 13.27 -11.12 11.90
CA ASP A 23 14.28 -10.09 11.69
C ASP A 23 14.25 -8.95 12.72
N PHE A 24 13.40 -9.01 13.75
CA PHE A 24 13.31 -7.93 14.75
C PHE A 24 14.63 -7.70 15.49
N VAL A 25 15.36 -8.77 15.80
CA VAL A 25 16.68 -8.68 16.46
C VAL A 25 17.69 -7.97 15.57
N LYS A 26 17.63 -8.20 14.25
CA LYS A 26 18.48 -7.54 13.26
C LYS A 26 18.16 -6.04 13.19
N LEU A 27 16.87 -5.68 13.12
CA LEU A 27 16.42 -4.29 13.17
C LEU A 27 16.93 -3.57 14.43
N LEU A 28 16.86 -4.22 15.59
CA LEU A 28 17.37 -3.63 16.84
C LEU A 28 18.88 -3.38 16.79
N ALA A 29 19.66 -4.29 16.20
CA ALA A 29 21.08 -4.11 16.02
C ALA A 29 21.39 -2.91 15.10
N ASP A 30 20.64 -2.77 14.00
CA ASP A 30 20.81 -1.66 13.06
C ASP A 30 20.35 -0.31 13.66
N ILE A 31 19.28 -0.30 14.46
CA ILE A 31 18.88 0.87 15.27
C ILE A 31 19.97 1.21 16.28
N GLN A 32 20.57 0.22 16.95
CA GLN A 32 21.65 0.45 17.89
C GLN A 32 22.87 1.08 17.20
N ILE A 33 23.24 0.60 16.02
CA ILE A 33 24.32 1.18 15.20
C ILE A 33 24.01 2.66 14.86
N TYR A 34 22.76 2.99 14.53
CA TYR A 34 22.31 4.37 14.29
C TYR A 34 22.43 5.22 15.56
N VAL A 35 21.85 4.76 16.67
CA VAL A 35 21.72 5.54 17.92
C VAL A 35 23.06 5.75 18.61
N GLU A 36 23.89 4.71 18.65
CA GLU A 36 25.20 4.77 19.28
C GLU A 36 26.28 5.34 18.36
N GLY A 37 25.97 5.55 17.08
CA GLY A 37 26.91 6.10 16.10
C GLY A 37 28.16 5.22 15.91
N ILE A 38 28.03 3.89 16.05
CA ILE A 38 29.17 2.94 16.06
C ILE A 38 30.06 3.09 14.82
N ALA A 39 29.48 3.48 13.68
CA ALA A 39 30.22 3.71 12.43
C ALA A 39 30.61 5.18 12.17
N ALA A 40 30.16 6.14 12.98
CA ALA A 40 30.33 7.56 12.73
C ALA A 40 31.80 7.95 12.60
N THR A 41 32.63 7.54 13.56
CA THR A 41 34.08 7.80 13.53
C THR A 41 34.76 7.18 12.30
N GLN A 42 34.33 5.99 11.87
CA GLN A 42 34.91 5.34 10.69
C GLN A 42 34.51 6.04 9.39
N ILE A 43 33.26 6.49 9.29
CA ILE A 43 32.78 7.31 8.17
C ILE A 43 33.53 8.64 8.10
N GLN A 44 33.72 9.30 9.24
CA GLN A 44 34.49 10.53 9.33
C GLN A 44 35.95 10.33 8.92
N ASN A 45 36.60 9.26 9.39
CA ASN A 45 37.96 8.92 8.98
C ASN A 45 38.05 8.69 7.46
N LEU A 46 37.11 7.95 6.87
CA LEU A 46 37.06 7.72 5.42
C LEU A 46 36.91 9.03 4.64
N ASN A 47 36.00 9.91 5.06
CA ASN A 47 35.81 11.21 4.42
C ASN A 47 37.07 12.09 4.55
N ALA A 48 37.73 12.08 5.71
CA ALA A 48 38.99 12.80 5.89
C ALA A 48 40.10 12.30 4.95
N TRP A 49 40.18 10.99 4.71
CA TRP A 49 41.12 10.44 3.72
C TRP A 49 40.79 10.89 2.29
N VAL A 50 39.51 10.95 1.93
CA VAL A 50 39.05 11.47 0.64
C VAL A 50 39.45 12.94 0.49
N ASP A 51 39.29 13.75 1.54
CA ASP A 51 39.68 15.16 1.55
C ASP A 51 41.18 15.35 1.37
N VAL A 52 42.02 14.55 2.06
CA VAL A 52 43.49 14.59 1.91
C VAL A 52 43.90 14.23 0.48
N ALA A 53 43.36 13.14 -0.06
CA ALA A 53 43.66 12.71 -1.43
C ALA A 53 43.26 13.77 -2.46
N ARG A 54 42.09 14.40 -2.26
CA ARG A 54 41.61 15.50 -3.10
C ARG A 54 42.54 16.71 -3.01
N ALA A 55 42.93 17.12 -1.81
CA ALA A 55 43.82 18.26 -1.60
C ALA A 55 45.17 18.07 -2.30
N GLU A 56 45.77 16.88 -2.18
CA GLU A 56 47.02 16.55 -2.88
C GLU A 56 46.89 16.64 -4.41
N ILE A 57 45.77 16.17 -4.96
CA ILE A 57 45.51 16.24 -6.40
C ILE A 57 45.35 17.70 -6.87
N MET A 58 44.62 18.50 -6.10
CA MET A 58 44.44 19.93 -6.43
C MET A 58 45.77 20.69 -6.38
N GLU A 59 46.63 20.41 -5.40
CA GLU A 59 47.94 21.04 -5.25
C GLU A 59 48.90 20.65 -6.39
N LYS A 60 49.03 19.34 -6.67
CA LYS A 60 50.02 18.83 -7.63
C LYS A 60 49.65 19.07 -9.09
N TYR A 61 48.37 19.00 -9.42
CA TYR A 61 47.92 18.94 -10.81
C TYR A 61 47.10 20.15 -11.27
N GLN A 62 46.67 21.02 -10.34
CA GLN A 62 45.82 22.19 -10.62
C GLN A 62 44.75 21.95 -11.70
N PRO A 63 43.93 20.89 -11.53
CA PRO A 63 42.93 20.53 -12.52
C PRO A 63 41.94 21.68 -12.76
N GLY A 64 41.50 21.85 -14.01
CA GLY A 64 40.52 22.88 -14.36
C GLY A 64 39.17 22.68 -13.67
N GLU A 65 38.33 23.72 -13.68
CA GLU A 65 37.03 23.79 -12.96
C GLU A 65 36.04 22.66 -13.29
N HIS A 66 36.24 21.95 -14.41
CA HIS A 66 35.43 20.81 -14.87
C HIS A 66 36.20 19.49 -14.92
N ASP A 67 37.28 19.37 -14.16
CA ASP A 67 38.00 18.11 -14.06
C ASP A 67 37.12 17.03 -13.42
N LYS A 68 36.88 15.98 -14.20
CA LYS A 68 36.00 14.87 -13.82
C LYS A 68 36.52 14.13 -12.60
N THR A 69 37.84 14.07 -12.41
CA THR A 69 38.49 13.36 -11.30
C THR A 69 38.21 14.07 -9.97
N ALA A 70 38.34 15.39 -9.94
CA ALA A 70 37.99 16.21 -8.78
C ALA A 70 36.49 16.12 -8.41
N GLY A 71 35.61 16.04 -9.41
CA GLY A 71 34.17 15.83 -9.19
C GLY A 71 33.83 14.46 -8.60
N VAL A 72 34.47 13.39 -9.10
CA VAL A 72 34.27 12.01 -8.62
C VAL A 72 34.72 11.86 -7.16
N LEU A 73 35.84 12.47 -6.76
CA LEU A 73 36.30 12.43 -5.37
C LEU A 73 35.34 13.14 -4.42
N GLN A 74 34.68 14.23 -4.85
CA GLN A 74 33.64 14.86 -4.03
C GLN A 74 32.48 13.90 -3.76
N ALA A 75 32.04 13.18 -4.78
CA ALA A 75 30.94 12.23 -4.69
C ALA A 75 31.28 10.97 -3.86
N ALA A 76 32.56 10.72 -3.57
CA ALA A 76 32.99 9.57 -2.75
C ALA A 76 32.71 9.74 -1.25
N HIS A 77 32.28 10.93 -0.82
CA HIS A 77 31.91 11.18 0.56
C HIS A 77 30.71 10.34 0.99
N VAL A 78 30.86 9.63 2.11
CA VAL A 78 29.75 8.91 2.72
C VAL A 78 29.03 9.86 3.67
N ARG A 79 27.74 10.09 3.41
CA ARG A 79 26.87 10.83 4.32
C ARG A 79 26.41 9.91 5.43
N GLU A 80 26.84 10.22 6.65
CA GLU A 80 26.53 9.45 7.86
C GLU A 80 25.01 9.21 8.03
N GLY A 81 24.22 10.27 7.86
CA GLY A 81 22.76 10.19 7.95
C GLY A 81 22.14 9.23 6.92
N ASP A 82 22.63 9.24 5.68
CA ASP A 82 22.15 8.33 4.63
C ASP A 82 22.55 6.89 4.93
N TYR A 83 23.79 6.67 5.39
CA TYR A 83 24.29 5.34 5.77
C TYR A 83 23.43 4.69 6.86
N PHE A 84 23.19 5.40 7.97
CA PHE A 84 22.44 4.84 9.07
C PHE A 84 20.94 4.72 8.77
N SER A 85 20.34 5.75 8.15
CA SER A 85 18.90 5.71 7.82
C SER A 85 18.58 4.60 6.84
N SER A 86 19.41 4.39 5.81
CA SER A 86 19.15 3.36 4.79
C SER A 86 19.12 1.94 5.38
N ARG A 87 19.97 1.66 6.36
CA ARG A 87 19.97 0.37 7.07
C ARG A 87 18.69 0.12 7.84
N VAL A 88 18.31 1.08 8.70
CA VAL A 88 17.10 0.97 9.52
C VAL A 88 15.85 0.91 8.63
N HIS A 89 15.79 1.73 7.58
CA HIS A 89 14.68 1.73 6.64
C HIS A 89 14.52 0.40 5.92
N HIS A 90 15.60 -0.20 5.44
CA HIS A 90 15.53 -1.48 4.75
C HIS A 90 14.93 -2.58 5.62
N ASP A 91 15.33 -2.64 6.89
CA ASP A 91 14.84 -3.66 7.82
C ASP A 91 13.40 -3.39 8.25
N ILE A 92 13.03 -2.15 8.61
CA ILE A 92 11.66 -1.86 9.03
C ILE A 92 10.66 -2.00 7.88
N ASP A 93 11.03 -1.61 6.65
CA ASP A 93 10.17 -1.73 5.47
C ASP A 93 9.89 -3.20 5.15
N ALA A 94 10.89 -4.07 5.26
CA ALA A 94 10.72 -5.51 5.07
C ALA A 94 9.76 -6.10 6.11
N ILE A 95 9.98 -5.80 7.40
CA ILE A 95 9.14 -6.29 8.50
C ILE A 95 7.69 -5.80 8.35
N MET A 96 7.51 -4.51 8.02
CA MET A 96 6.18 -3.93 7.78
C MET A 96 5.48 -4.59 6.59
N GLY A 97 6.23 -4.93 5.53
CA GLY A 97 5.72 -5.67 4.38
C GLY A 97 5.18 -7.05 4.76
N ASP A 98 5.94 -7.80 5.54
CA ASP A 98 5.56 -9.15 5.99
C ASP A 98 4.35 -9.12 6.93
N ILE A 99 4.32 -8.18 7.89
CA ILE A 99 3.16 -7.98 8.76
C ILE A 99 1.91 -7.64 7.94
N ARG A 100 2.04 -6.74 6.97
CA ARG A 100 0.92 -6.35 6.08
C ARG A 100 0.39 -7.56 5.30
N GLU A 101 1.26 -8.41 4.76
CA GLU A 101 0.83 -9.60 4.04
C GLU A 101 0.16 -10.62 4.98
N ALA A 102 0.64 -10.76 6.22
CA ALA A 102 -0.01 -11.60 7.23
C ALA A 102 -1.38 -11.07 7.70
N HIS A 103 -1.65 -9.78 7.47
CA HIS A 103 -2.94 -9.13 7.72
C HIS A 103 -3.89 -9.23 6.53
N ARG A 104 -3.40 -9.59 5.35
CA ARG A 104 -4.17 -9.65 4.13
C ARG A 104 -5.41 -10.54 4.28
N GLY A 105 -6.58 -10.02 3.92
CA GLY A 105 -7.87 -10.71 4.03
C GLY A 105 -8.45 -10.86 5.43
N ARG A 106 -7.83 -10.31 6.49
CA ARG A 106 -8.46 -10.25 7.82
C ARG A 106 -9.71 -9.35 7.81
N SER A 107 -10.64 -9.61 8.71
CA SER A 107 -11.93 -8.89 8.78
C SER A 107 -11.82 -7.40 9.12
N ASP A 108 -10.71 -7.01 9.75
CA ASP A 108 -10.34 -5.64 10.13
C ASP A 108 -9.42 -4.97 9.09
N SER A 109 -9.00 -5.69 8.06
CA SER A 109 -8.22 -5.14 6.94
C SER A 109 -9.11 -4.39 5.96
N ALA A 110 -8.53 -3.38 5.31
CA ALA A 110 -9.20 -2.71 4.20
C ALA A 110 -9.57 -3.74 3.11
N PRO A 111 -10.76 -3.62 2.49
CA PRO A 111 -11.15 -4.52 1.41
C PRO A 111 -10.06 -4.54 0.32
N GLU A 112 -9.59 -5.74 -0.05
CA GLU A 112 -8.66 -5.90 -1.17
C GLU A 112 -9.29 -5.52 -2.51
N ASN A 113 -10.61 -5.64 -2.58
CA ASN A 113 -11.36 -5.43 -3.79
C ASN A 113 -11.49 -3.93 -4.03
N THR A 114 -11.01 -3.47 -5.19
CA THR A 114 -11.30 -2.09 -5.59
C THR A 114 -12.81 -1.94 -5.81
N ILE A 115 -13.32 -0.71 -5.68
CA ILE A 115 -14.72 -0.39 -6.04
C ILE A 115 -15.07 -0.91 -7.44
N VAL A 116 -14.09 -0.98 -8.34
CA VAL A 116 -14.23 -1.52 -9.69
C VAL A 116 -14.43 -3.03 -9.69
N ASP A 117 -13.71 -3.78 -8.87
CA ASP A 117 -13.86 -5.24 -8.77
C ASP A 117 -15.21 -5.62 -8.15
N GLU A 118 -15.67 -4.85 -7.16
CA GLU A 118 -17.02 -4.99 -6.62
C GLU A 118 -18.08 -4.72 -7.69
N LEU A 119 -17.94 -3.62 -8.44
CA LEU A 119 -18.88 -3.26 -9.51
C LEU A 119 -18.89 -4.30 -10.64
N LYS A 120 -17.73 -4.82 -11.05
CA LYS A 120 -17.63 -5.88 -12.07
C LYS A 120 -18.35 -7.14 -11.63
N ARG A 121 -18.06 -7.63 -10.43
CA ARG A 121 -18.71 -8.81 -9.85
C ARG A 121 -20.21 -8.61 -9.72
N ASP A 122 -20.64 -7.43 -9.30
CA ASP A 122 -22.05 -7.07 -9.21
C ASP A 122 -22.75 -7.10 -10.58
N LEU A 123 -22.10 -6.59 -11.63
CA LEU A 123 -22.62 -6.65 -13.00
C LEU A 123 -22.62 -8.09 -13.56
N GLU A 124 -21.60 -8.89 -13.27
CA GLU A 124 -21.54 -10.31 -13.66
C GLU A 124 -22.63 -11.15 -12.98
N GLU A 125 -22.88 -10.92 -11.69
CA GLU A 125 -23.95 -11.57 -10.94
C GLU A 125 -25.32 -11.22 -11.54
N VAL A 126 -25.55 -9.94 -11.85
CA VAL A 126 -26.79 -9.48 -12.51
C VAL A 126 -26.93 -10.07 -13.91
N ALA A 127 -25.85 -10.16 -14.69
CA ALA A 127 -25.86 -10.71 -16.04
C ALA A 127 -26.12 -12.22 -16.06
N SER A 128 -25.60 -12.94 -15.06
CA SER A 128 -25.79 -14.39 -14.90
C SER A 128 -27.13 -14.77 -14.25
N PHE A 129 -27.83 -13.80 -13.65
CA PHE A 129 -29.12 -14.03 -13.00
C PHE A 129 -30.21 -14.45 -13.99
N LYS A 130 -30.76 -15.65 -13.76
CA LYS A 130 -31.85 -16.23 -14.54
C LYS A 130 -33.20 -15.69 -14.04
N GLY A 131 -33.50 -14.46 -14.44
CA GLY A 131 -34.78 -13.81 -14.16
C GLY A 131 -35.20 -12.85 -15.26
N SER A 132 -36.37 -12.27 -15.10
CA SER A 132 -36.87 -11.20 -15.97
C SER A 132 -35.97 -9.98 -15.89
N ARG A 133 -36.02 -9.14 -16.92
CA ARG A 133 -35.27 -7.87 -16.95
C ARG A 133 -35.60 -6.97 -15.76
N ALA A 134 -36.85 -7.00 -15.30
CA ALA A 134 -37.28 -6.21 -14.16
C ALA A 134 -36.66 -6.72 -12.85
N GLU A 135 -36.47 -8.03 -12.70
CA GLU A 135 -35.76 -8.62 -11.56
C GLU A 135 -34.26 -8.34 -11.62
N GLN A 136 -33.65 -8.33 -12.81
CA GLN A 136 -32.25 -7.90 -12.99
C GLN A 136 -32.05 -6.42 -12.59
N LEU A 137 -32.95 -5.53 -13.02
CA LEU A 137 -32.91 -4.11 -12.63
C LEU A 137 -33.13 -3.92 -11.13
N LEU A 138 -34.03 -4.72 -10.53
CA LEU A 138 -34.23 -4.76 -9.10
C LEU A 138 -32.95 -5.22 -8.36
N MET A 139 -32.24 -6.21 -8.89
CA MET A 139 -30.98 -6.67 -8.32
C MET A 139 -29.88 -5.60 -8.36
N VAL A 140 -29.76 -4.86 -9.46
CA VAL A 140 -28.86 -3.69 -9.56
C VAL A 140 -29.23 -2.64 -8.50
N PHE A 141 -30.53 -2.33 -8.37
CA PHE A 141 -31.01 -1.38 -7.38
C PHE A 141 -30.69 -1.83 -5.95
N CYS A 142 -30.91 -3.11 -5.63
CA CYS A 142 -30.56 -3.66 -4.32
C CYS A 142 -29.06 -3.53 -4.02
N LYS A 143 -28.19 -3.87 -4.98
CA LYS A 143 -26.74 -3.76 -4.83
C LYS A 143 -26.29 -2.31 -4.61
N GLN A 144 -26.79 -1.36 -5.40
CA GLN A 144 -26.49 0.08 -5.24
C GLN A 144 -26.95 0.65 -3.90
N THR A 145 -28.08 0.17 -3.37
CA THR A 145 -28.65 0.61 -2.09
C THR A 145 -28.18 -0.22 -0.89
N LYS A 146 -27.24 -1.16 -1.09
CA LYS A 146 -26.76 -2.11 -0.09
C LYS A 146 -27.87 -2.97 0.54
N LEU A 147 -28.96 -3.19 -0.18
CA LEU A 147 -30.02 -4.14 0.16
C LEU A 147 -29.66 -5.55 -0.34
N ARG A 148 -30.06 -6.57 0.43
CA ARG A 148 -29.87 -7.97 0.01
C ARG A 148 -31.12 -8.46 -0.71
N TYR A 149 -31.00 -8.73 -2.02
CA TYR A 149 -32.12 -9.20 -2.85
C TYR A 149 -32.80 -10.46 -2.29
N ASN A 150 -32.04 -11.40 -1.72
CA ASN A 150 -32.55 -12.63 -1.12
C ASN A 150 -33.28 -12.44 0.22
N LYS A 151 -33.18 -11.27 0.84
CA LYS A 151 -33.90 -10.94 2.08
C LYS A 151 -35.24 -10.26 1.84
N LEU A 152 -35.55 -9.89 0.60
CA LEU A 152 -36.85 -9.34 0.22
C LEU A 152 -37.87 -10.46 0.13
N THR A 153 -39.05 -10.23 0.71
CA THR A 153 -40.25 -11.05 0.51
C THR A 153 -40.74 -10.94 -0.94
N GLU A 154 -41.55 -11.89 -1.38
CA GLU A 154 -42.14 -11.85 -2.73
C GLU A 154 -43.03 -10.62 -2.94
N GLU A 155 -43.72 -10.17 -1.89
CA GLU A 155 -44.54 -8.94 -1.95
C GLU A 155 -43.68 -7.69 -2.13
N GLU A 156 -42.58 -7.57 -1.39
CA GLU A 156 -41.63 -6.46 -1.53
C GLU A 156 -40.97 -6.45 -2.92
N LYS A 157 -40.60 -7.63 -3.45
CA LYS A 157 -40.07 -7.76 -4.81
C LYS A 157 -41.11 -7.29 -5.84
N GLN A 158 -42.37 -7.71 -5.72
CA GLN A 158 -43.43 -7.29 -6.64
C GLN A 158 -43.67 -5.78 -6.62
N TRP A 159 -43.69 -5.16 -5.44
CA TRP A 159 -43.83 -3.70 -5.32
C TRP A 159 -42.64 -2.96 -5.93
N LEU A 160 -41.41 -3.39 -5.65
CA LEU A 160 -40.22 -2.77 -6.20
C LEU A 160 -40.13 -2.95 -7.73
N THR A 161 -40.50 -4.12 -8.25
CA THR A 161 -40.61 -4.34 -9.70
C THR A 161 -41.60 -3.37 -10.35
N ARG A 162 -42.78 -3.16 -9.75
CA ARG A 162 -43.77 -2.17 -10.25
C ARG A 162 -43.23 -0.75 -10.22
N ILE A 163 -42.43 -0.39 -9.21
CA ILE A 163 -41.79 0.93 -9.12
C ILE A 163 -40.73 1.09 -10.21
N VAL A 164 -39.85 0.10 -10.39
CA VAL A 164 -38.79 0.11 -11.41
C VAL A 164 -39.38 0.22 -12.81
N GLN A 165 -40.50 -0.46 -13.10
CA GLN A 165 -41.19 -0.38 -14.39
C GLN A 165 -41.78 1.00 -14.71
N LYS A 166 -42.02 1.85 -13.70
CA LYS A 166 -42.46 3.24 -13.91
C LYS A 166 -41.33 4.18 -14.30
N SER A 167 -40.07 3.78 -14.11
CA SER A 167 -38.89 4.58 -14.44
C SER A 167 -38.75 4.79 -15.96
N GLU A 168 -38.38 6.01 -16.36
CA GLU A 168 -38.06 6.32 -17.76
C GLU A 168 -36.84 5.55 -18.27
N LEU A 169 -35.91 5.20 -17.37
CA LEU A 169 -34.72 4.41 -17.66
C LEU A 169 -35.04 2.94 -18.00
N ALA A 170 -36.23 2.44 -17.63
CA ALA A 170 -36.67 1.10 -17.97
C ALA A 170 -37.24 0.99 -19.40
N LYS A 171 -37.59 2.13 -20.03
CA LYS A 171 -38.29 2.18 -21.33
C LYS A 171 -37.33 2.18 -22.54
N SER A 172 -36.04 2.38 -22.34
CA SER A 172 -35.07 2.74 -23.40
C SER A 172 -34.26 1.59 -24.01
N TYR A 173 -34.74 0.33 -23.96
CA TYR A 173 -34.08 -0.76 -24.68
C TYR A 173 -34.91 -1.27 -25.86
N VAL A 174 -34.57 -0.80 -27.06
CA VAL A 174 -34.99 -1.41 -28.33
C VAL A 174 -34.23 -2.73 -28.49
N PRO A 175 -34.88 -3.89 -28.66
CA PRO A 175 -34.16 -5.10 -28.97
C PRO A 175 -33.46 -4.90 -30.32
N GLN A 176 -32.13 -5.02 -30.36
CA GLN A 176 -31.40 -5.24 -31.61
C GLN A 176 -31.79 -6.64 -32.13
N ARG A 177 -32.98 -6.73 -32.72
CA ARG A 177 -33.44 -7.85 -33.52
C ARG A 177 -32.65 -7.76 -34.82
N GLY A 178 -31.90 -8.83 -35.12
CA GLY A 178 -30.87 -8.85 -36.14
C GLY A 178 -31.26 -8.17 -37.45
N LYS A 179 -30.35 -7.34 -37.97
CA LYS A 179 -30.31 -7.05 -39.40
C LYS A 179 -29.93 -8.34 -40.12
N ARG A 180 -30.95 -9.06 -40.60
CA ARG A 180 -30.83 -9.90 -41.78
C ARG A 180 -31.25 -9.06 -42.99
N LYS A 181 -30.27 -8.54 -43.70
CA LYS A 181 -30.08 -8.62 -45.16
C LYS A 181 -28.82 -7.85 -45.53
#